data_AF-F2DV49-F1
#
_entry.id   AF-F2DV49-F1
#
_cell.length_a   1.000
_cell.length_b   1.000
_cell.length_c   1.000
_cell.angle_alpha   90.00
_cell.angle_beta   90.00
_cell.angle_gamma   90.00
#
_symmetry.space_group_name_H-M   'P 1'
#
loop_
_entity.id
_entity.type
_entity.pdbx_description
1 polymer ?
#
loop_
_entity_poly.entity_id
_entity_poly.type
_entity_poly.pdbx_seq_one_letter_code
_entity_poly.pdbx_strand_id
1 'polypeptide(L)'
;MGRREALAVLLAVVLAAAAAPGEADAAKGKAKGKYRALFNFGDSLADAGNLIANGVPDILATARLPYGQTYFGKPTGRCSDGRLVVDHLAQEFGLPLLPPSKANHSDFRYGANFAITGATALDTPYFEARGLGAVVWNSGALMTQIQWFRDLKPFFCNSTKEECKEFYANSLFVVGEFGGNDYNAPLFAGKGLTEAYKFMPDVIQGISDGVEELIAEGAVDLIVPGVMPTGCFPVYLNMLDMPAHEYGARSGCIRQYNTFSWVHNAHLKKALEKLRPKYPNVQIIYGDYYTPVVQFMLQPEKFGFYKQLPRACCGAPGSVAKAAYNFNVTAKCGEPGATACADPTTHWSWDGIHLTEAAYGHIARGWLYGPFADQPIVQSL
;
A
#
# COMPACT_ATOMS: atom_id res chain seq x y z
N MET A 1 -56.08 -27.84 -59.62
CA MET A 1 -55.11 -27.61 -60.71
C MET A 1 -53.90 -26.90 -60.10
N GLY A 2 -52.69 -27.43 -60.33
CA GLY A 2 -51.42 -26.76 -60.00
C GLY A 2 -50.73 -27.22 -58.71
N ARG A 3 -50.13 -28.42 -58.73
CA ARG A 3 -49.07 -28.85 -57.79
C ARG A 3 -47.74 -28.19 -58.18
N ARG A 4 -46.92 -27.86 -57.17
CA ARG A 4 -45.50 -28.26 -56.95
C ARG A 4 -44.87 -27.19 -56.05
N GLU A 5 -44.54 -27.45 -54.79
CA GLU A 5 -43.51 -28.34 -54.20
C GLU A 5 -42.65 -27.41 -53.34
N ALA A 6 -42.63 -27.61 -52.01
CA ALA A 6 -41.48 -27.28 -51.19
C ALA A 6 -41.57 -28.06 -49.87
N LEU A 7 -40.45 -28.70 -49.57
CA LEU A 7 -40.15 -29.66 -48.54
C LEU A 7 -40.34 -29.12 -47.11
N ALA A 8 -40.71 -30.01 -46.20
CA ALA A 8 -40.74 -29.80 -44.77
C ALA A 8 -39.33 -29.75 -44.16
N VAL A 9 -39.10 -28.87 -43.17
CA VAL A 9 -38.18 -29.11 -42.04
C VAL A 9 -38.71 -28.35 -40.82
N LEU A 10 -39.18 -29.09 -39.79
CA LEU A 10 -39.29 -28.58 -38.42
C LEU A 10 -37.87 -28.44 -37.87
N LEU A 11 -37.41 -27.21 -37.62
CA LEU A 11 -36.17 -26.97 -36.89
C LEU A 11 -36.49 -26.85 -35.39
N ALA A 12 -36.24 -27.93 -34.65
CA ALA A 12 -36.15 -27.87 -33.20
C ALA A 12 -34.85 -27.12 -32.84
N VAL A 13 -34.98 -25.89 -32.36
CA VAL A 13 -33.85 -25.13 -31.82
C VAL A 13 -33.54 -25.70 -30.44
N VAL A 14 -32.50 -26.53 -30.37
CA VAL A 14 -31.85 -26.89 -29.11
C VAL A 14 -31.15 -25.63 -28.60
N LEU A 15 -31.68 -25.04 -27.53
CA LEU A 15 -30.96 -24.07 -26.70
C LEU A 15 -29.77 -24.78 -26.05
N ALA A 16 -28.63 -24.80 -26.73
CA ALA A 16 -27.37 -25.02 -26.07
C ALA A 16 -27.10 -23.80 -25.20
N ALA A 17 -27.33 -23.93 -23.89
CA ALA A 17 -26.80 -23.00 -22.91
C ALA A 17 -25.28 -23.03 -23.05
N ALA A 18 -24.72 -22.02 -23.72
CA ALA A 18 -23.31 -21.74 -23.66
C ALA A 18 -23.01 -21.31 -22.21
N ALA A 19 -22.53 -22.27 -21.41
CA ALA A 19 -21.89 -21.96 -20.15
C ALA A 19 -20.77 -20.95 -20.47
N ALA A 20 -20.89 -19.74 -19.91
CA ALA A 20 -19.79 -18.81 -19.89
C ALA A 20 -18.56 -19.54 -19.32
N PRO A 21 -17.35 -19.33 -19.87
CA PRO A 21 -16.16 -19.86 -19.24
C PRO A 21 -16.04 -19.17 -17.88
N GLY A 22 -16.43 -19.88 -16.83
CA GLY A 22 -15.99 -19.57 -15.49
C GLY A 22 -14.48 -19.63 -15.53
N GLU A 23 -13.83 -18.50 -15.25
CA GLU A 23 -12.42 -18.50 -14.94
C GLU A 23 -12.23 -19.46 -13.77
N ALA A 24 -11.67 -20.61 -14.09
CA ALA A 24 -11.09 -21.51 -13.14
C ALA A 24 -10.07 -20.68 -12.35
N ASP A 25 -10.42 -20.37 -11.11
CA ASP A 25 -9.49 -19.97 -10.08
C ASP A 25 -8.55 -21.16 -9.91
N ALA A 26 -7.51 -21.21 -10.74
CA ALA A 26 -6.43 -22.14 -10.60
C ALA A 26 -5.84 -21.82 -9.23
N ALA A 27 -6.15 -22.67 -8.25
CA ALA A 27 -5.57 -22.65 -6.93
C ALA A 27 -4.06 -22.87 -7.09
N LYS A 28 -3.35 -21.78 -7.41
CA LYS A 28 -1.90 -21.70 -7.30
C LYS A 28 -1.64 -22.00 -5.82
N GLY A 29 -1.00 -23.15 -5.57
CA GLY A 29 -0.66 -23.54 -4.21
C GLY A 29 0.10 -22.39 -3.55
N LYS A 30 -0.33 -21.99 -2.34
CA LYS A 30 0.34 -20.96 -1.55
C LYS A 30 1.86 -21.18 -1.58
N ALA A 31 2.66 -20.14 -1.78
CA ALA A 31 4.13 -20.18 -1.82
C ALA A 31 4.79 -20.47 -0.45
N LYS A 32 4.16 -21.36 0.34
CA LYS A 32 4.53 -21.69 1.71
C LYS A 32 5.97 -22.15 1.80
N GLY A 33 6.68 -21.61 2.78
CA GLY A 33 8.05 -22.02 3.09
C GLY A 33 9.12 -21.40 2.20
N LYS A 34 8.78 -20.47 1.29
CA LYS A 34 9.80 -19.68 0.57
C LYS A 34 10.67 -18.86 1.54
N TYR A 35 10.03 -18.24 2.53
CA TYR A 35 10.68 -17.36 3.50
C TYR A 35 10.55 -17.90 4.92
N ARG A 36 11.61 -17.74 5.72
CA ARG A 36 11.64 -18.08 7.16
C ARG A 36 11.00 -16.99 8.01
N ALA A 37 11.19 -15.73 7.63
CA ALA A 37 10.63 -14.57 8.30
C ALA A 37 10.34 -13.45 7.30
N LEU A 38 9.55 -12.48 7.75
CA LEU A 38 9.21 -11.27 7.01
C LEU A 38 9.44 -10.05 7.90
N PHE A 39 10.24 -9.10 7.43
CA PHE A 39 10.53 -7.84 8.11
C PHE A 39 9.95 -6.69 7.30
N ASN A 40 9.14 -5.86 7.94
CA ASN A 40 8.43 -4.79 7.25
C ASN A 40 8.78 -3.42 7.83
N PHE A 41 9.13 -2.49 6.96
CA PHE A 41 9.44 -1.10 7.24
C PHE A 41 8.52 -0.23 6.38
N GLY A 42 8.15 0.96 6.85
CA GLY A 42 7.25 1.83 6.10
C GLY A 42 6.45 2.78 6.99
N ASP A 43 5.33 3.24 6.45
CA ASP A 43 4.44 4.18 7.10
C ASP A 43 3.05 3.56 7.40
N SER A 44 1.99 4.38 7.38
CA SER A 44 0.62 3.93 7.60
C SER A 44 0.09 2.93 6.58
N LEU A 45 0.69 2.83 5.38
CA LEU A 45 0.31 1.82 4.39
C LEU A 45 0.75 0.40 4.78
N ALA A 46 1.64 0.29 5.78
CA ALA A 46 2.18 -0.98 6.25
C ALA A 46 2.18 -1.13 7.77
N ASP A 47 1.79 -0.12 8.56
CA ASP A 47 1.78 -0.14 10.03
C ASP A 47 0.81 -1.23 10.58
N ALA A 48 1.36 -2.14 11.38
CA ALA A 48 0.60 -3.23 12.02
C ALA A 48 0.12 -2.90 13.45
N GLY A 49 0.25 -1.65 13.90
CA GLY A 49 -0.21 -1.18 15.20
C GLY A 49 0.89 -0.63 16.11
N ASN A 50 2.01 -0.15 15.57
CA ASN A 50 3.13 0.38 16.36
C ASN A 50 2.73 1.61 17.20
N LEU A 51 1.77 2.41 16.74
CA LEU A 51 1.26 3.56 17.49
C LEU A 51 0.36 3.20 18.67
N ILE A 52 -0.23 2.00 18.69
CA ILE A 52 -1.13 1.56 19.78
C ILE A 52 -0.49 0.55 20.72
N ALA A 53 0.75 0.15 20.44
CA ALA A 53 1.45 -0.91 21.16
C ALA A 53 1.62 -0.63 22.67
N ASN A 54 1.63 0.64 23.06
CA ASN A 54 1.76 1.08 24.46
C ASN A 54 0.51 1.85 24.94
N GLY A 55 -0.66 1.50 24.42
CA GLY A 55 -1.92 2.18 24.68
C GLY A 55 -2.39 2.97 23.46
N VAL A 56 -3.70 3.25 23.40
CA VAL A 56 -4.34 3.93 22.27
C VAL A 56 -4.31 5.45 22.51
N PRO A 57 -3.64 6.25 21.67
CA PRO A 57 -3.71 7.70 21.77
C PRO A 57 -5.14 8.22 21.46
N ASP A 58 -5.66 9.16 22.25
CA ASP A 58 -7.01 9.72 22.08
C ASP A 58 -7.24 10.38 20.72
N ILE A 59 -6.18 10.87 20.09
CA ILE A 59 -6.24 11.54 18.78
C ILE A 59 -6.20 10.56 17.60
N LEU A 60 -5.93 9.27 17.85
CA LEU A 60 -5.68 8.30 16.79
C LEU A 60 -6.98 7.64 16.32
N ALA A 61 -7.64 8.29 15.36
CA ALA A 61 -8.89 7.80 14.78
C ALA A 61 -8.78 6.37 14.18
N THR A 62 -7.61 6.01 13.66
CA THR A 62 -7.32 4.69 13.07
C THR A 62 -7.32 3.53 14.10
N ALA A 63 -7.35 3.86 15.39
CA ALA A 63 -7.48 2.90 16.48
C ALA A 63 -8.93 2.70 16.96
N ARG A 64 -9.92 3.25 16.24
CA ARG A 64 -11.36 3.16 16.57
C ARG A 64 -12.11 2.41 15.48
N LEU A 65 -13.29 1.87 15.82
CA LEU A 65 -14.19 1.36 14.78
C LEU A 65 -14.55 2.52 13.84
N PRO A 66 -14.67 2.27 12.52
CA PRO A 66 -14.76 0.96 11.88
C PRO A 66 -13.44 0.37 11.33
N TYR A 67 -12.26 0.87 11.74
CA TYR A 67 -11.00 0.26 11.30
C TYR A 67 -10.89 -1.20 11.75
N GLY A 68 -10.37 -2.05 10.86
CA GLY A 68 -10.24 -3.50 11.09
C GLY A 68 -11.53 -4.33 11.03
N GLN A 69 -12.69 -3.73 10.68
CA GLN A 69 -13.98 -4.42 10.67
C GLN A 69 -14.07 -5.64 9.73
N THR A 70 -13.34 -5.66 8.62
CA THR A 70 -13.48 -6.66 7.56
C THR A 70 -12.83 -7.99 7.94
N TYR A 71 -11.56 -7.97 8.34
CA TYR A 71 -10.82 -9.19 8.69
C TYR A 71 -10.66 -9.42 10.20
N PHE A 72 -10.42 -8.36 10.98
CA PHE A 72 -10.08 -8.49 12.40
C PHE A 72 -11.30 -8.40 13.32
N GLY A 73 -12.39 -7.79 12.84
CA GLY A 73 -13.58 -7.48 13.64
C GLY A 73 -13.34 -6.43 14.74
N LYS A 74 -12.16 -5.82 14.76
CA LYS A 74 -11.74 -4.80 15.74
C LYS A 74 -10.58 -3.96 15.20
N PRO A 75 -10.37 -2.74 15.73
CA PRO A 75 -9.20 -1.95 15.38
C PRO A 75 -7.91 -2.62 15.84
N THR A 76 -6.90 -2.64 14.97
CA THR A 76 -5.54 -3.15 15.29
C THR A 76 -4.45 -2.08 15.09
N GLY A 77 -4.84 -0.84 14.81
CA GLY A 77 -3.91 0.23 14.42
C GLY A 77 -3.49 0.21 12.94
N ARG A 78 -3.96 -0.76 12.15
CA ARG A 78 -3.84 -0.73 10.68
C ARG A 78 -4.76 0.35 10.12
N CYS A 79 -4.26 1.17 9.21
CA CYS A 79 -5.00 2.24 8.57
C CYS A 79 -5.93 1.73 7.44
N SER A 80 -6.72 0.69 7.70
CA SER A 80 -7.64 0.08 6.74
C SER A 80 -8.85 -0.53 7.44
N ASP A 81 -9.86 -0.94 6.68
CA ASP A 81 -10.93 -1.81 7.18
C ASP A 81 -10.44 -3.23 7.48
N GLY A 82 -9.22 -3.60 7.09
CA GLY A 82 -8.59 -4.83 7.57
C GLY A 82 -7.14 -5.00 7.16
N ARG A 83 -6.84 -6.05 6.39
CA ARG A 83 -5.45 -6.44 6.04
C ARG A 83 -4.78 -5.44 5.08
N LEU A 84 -3.49 -5.25 5.26
CA LEU A 84 -2.59 -4.47 4.39
C LEU A 84 -1.83 -5.39 3.42
N VAL A 85 -1.09 -4.84 2.44
CA VAL A 85 -0.29 -5.66 1.50
C VAL A 85 0.62 -6.63 2.24
N VAL A 86 1.34 -6.15 3.26
CA VAL A 86 2.26 -6.97 4.06
C VAL A 86 1.58 -8.16 4.73
N ASP A 87 0.31 -8.02 5.14
CA ASP A 87 -0.45 -9.11 5.76
C ASP A 87 -0.80 -10.18 4.74
N HIS A 88 -1.19 -9.77 3.52
CA HIS A 88 -1.44 -10.69 2.42
C HIS A 88 -0.16 -11.43 2.00
N LEU A 89 0.99 -10.73 1.95
CA LEU A 89 2.29 -11.37 1.69
C LEU A 89 2.62 -12.41 2.77
N ALA A 90 2.50 -12.06 4.05
CA ALA A 90 2.76 -12.99 5.15
C ALA A 90 1.92 -14.28 5.01
N GLN A 91 0.62 -14.12 4.76
CA GLN A 91 -0.30 -15.25 4.61
C GLN A 91 -0.04 -16.11 3.38
N GLU A 92 0.44 -15.51 2.29
CA GLU A 92 0.82 -16.22 1.08
C GLU A 92 2.03 -17.13 1.33
N PHE A 93 3.04 -16.62 2.04
CA PHE A 93 4.24 -17.39 2.40
C PHE A 93 4.03 -18.34 3.59
N GLY A 94 2.83 -18.36 4.17
CA GLY A 94 2.49 -19.22 5.31
C GLY A 94 3.06 -18.74 6.65
N LEU A 95 3.42 -17.46 6.75
CA LEU A 95 3.89 -16.80 7.97
C LEU A 95 2.69 -16.26 8.78
N PRO A 96 2.83 -16.12 10.11
CA PRO A 96 1.86 -15.38 10.91
C PRO A 96 1.83 -13.90 10.51
N LEU A 97 0.72 -13.22 10.82
CA LEU A 97 0.68 -11.76 10.68
C LEU A 97 1.73 -11.13 11.60
N LEU A 98 2.46 -10.16 11.06
CA LEU A 98 3.60 -9.59 11.75
C LEU A 98 3.16 -8.82 13.01
N PRO A 99 3.76 -9.09 14.17
CA PRO A 99 3.56 -8.27 15.35
C PRO A 99 4.21 -6.88 15.15
N PRO A 100 3.62 -5.80 15.70
CA PRO A 100 4.29 -4.50 15.74
C PRO A 100 5.53 -4.58 16.62
N SER A 101 6.66 -4.03 16.16
CA SER A 101 7.96 -4.08 16.83
C SER A 101 7.95 -3.43 18.22
N LYS A 102 7.03 -2.49 18.45
CA LYS A 102 6.85 -1.81 19.74
C LYS A 102 5.97 -2.56 20.74
N ALA A 103 5.37 -3.70 20.37
CA ALA A 103 4.52 -4.46 21.30
C ALA A 103 5.33 -5.29 22.29
N ASN A 104 5.02 -5.12 23.56
CA ASN A 104 5.59 -5.93 24.64
C ASN A 104 5.18 -7.40 24.50
N HIS A 105 6.12 -8.31 24.79
CA HIS A 105 5.88 -9.76 24.84
C HIS A 105 5.39 -10.41 23.54
N SER A 106 5.76 -9.85 22.38
CA SER A 106 5.45 -10.45 21.08
C SER A 106 6.43 -11.58 20.73
N ASP A 107 5.93 -12.59 20.02
CA ASP A 107 6.77 -13.63 19.41
C ASP A 107 7.31 -13.16 18.06
N PHE A 108 8.60 -12.85 18.03
CA PHE A 108 9.29 -12.27 16.90
C PHE A 108 10.00 -13.30 16.00
N ARG A 109 9.85 -14.61 16.27
CA ARG A 109 10.57 -15.67 15.54
C ARG A 109 10.34 -15.68 14.03
N TYR A 110 9.20 -15.15 13.57
CA TYR A 110 8.82 -15.09 12.15
C TYR A 110 8.93 -13.68 11.55
N GLY A 111 9.60 -12.77 12.27
CA GLY A 111 9.80 -11.38 11.88
C GLY A 111 8.91 -10.40 12.62
N ALA A 112 8.96 -9.14 12.20
CA ALA A 112 8.33 -8.03 12.88
C ALA A 112 7.96 -6.92 11.88
N ASN A 113 6.98 -6.11 12.28
CA ASN A 113 6.59 -4.91 11.56
C ASN A 113 7.12 -3.67 12.29
N PHE A 114 8.03 -2.94 11.67
CA PHE A 114 8.62 -1.69 12.14
C PHE A 114 7.97 -0.46 11.54
N ALA A 115 7.08 -0.63 10.56
CA ALA A 115 6.37 0.48 9.94
C ALA A 115 5.53 1.21 10.98
N ILE A 116 5.51 2.53 10.88
CA ILE A 116 4.79 3.37 11.83
C ILE A 116 4.15 4.54 11.10
N THR A 117 2.87 4.75 11.36
CA THR A 117 2.05 5.77 10.70
C THR A 117 2.72 7.13 10.71
N GLY A 118 2.82 7.76 9.54
CA GLY A 118 3.47 9.07 9.37
C GLY A 118 4.99 9.03 9.18
N ALA A 119 5.60 7.85 9.11
CA ALA A 119 7.02 7.70 8.84
C ALA A 119 7.45 8.30 7.49
N THR A 120 8.67 8.79 7.45
CA THR A 120 9.33 9.45 6.33
C THR A 120 10.58 8.68 5.91
N ALA A 121 11.03 8.87 4.66
CA ALA A 121 12.36 8.43 4.25
C ALA A 121 13.45 9.25 4.98
N LEU A 122 13.19 10.54 5.17
CA LEU A 122 14.12 11.51 5.76
C LEU A 122 13.91 11.65 7.27
N ASP A 123 14.97 11.92 8.02
CA ASP A 123 14.89 12.08 9.48
C ASP A 123 14.23 13.41 9.89
N THR A 124 13.60 13.44 11.07
CA THR A 124 12.90 14.61 11.63
C THR A 124 13.72 15.92 11.56
N PRO A 125 15.04 15.95 11.89
CA PRO A 125 15.83 17.17 11.80
C PRO A 125 15.87 17.80 10.40
N TYR A 126 15.72 17.00 9.32
CA TYR A 126 15.65 17.52 7.96
C TYR A 126 14.46 18.48 7.78
N PHE A 127 13.31 18.12 8.35
CA PHE A 127 12.07 18.90 8.28
C PHE A 127 12.09 20.09 9.24
N GLU A 128 12.60 19.90 10.46
CA GLU A 128 12.76 20.99 11.45
C GLU A 128 13.62 22.13 10.89
N ALA A 129 14.75 21.80 10.26
CA ALA A 129 15.64 22.77 9.62
C ALA A 129 14.96 23.58 8.50
N ARG A 130 13.83 23.10 7.97
CA ARG A 130 13.04 23.75 6.90
C ARG A 130 11.74 24.39 7.43
N GLY A 131 11.57 24.44 8.75
CA GLY A 131 10.37 24.99 9.40
C GLY A 131 9.13 24.12 9.22
N LEU A 132 9.30 22.81 9.01
CA LEU A 132 8.23 21.84 8.78
C LEU A 132 7.99 20.88 9.95
N GLY A 133 8.71 21.05 11.07
CA GLY A 133 8.62 20.15 12.24
C GLY A 133 7.21 20.00 12.80
N ALA A 134 6.35 21.03 12.71
CA ALA A 134 4.97 20.95 13.20
C ALA A 134 4.06 20.03 12.36
N VAL A 135 4.44 19.72 11.11
CA VAL A 135 3.66 18.86 10.20
C VAL A 135 4.10 17.40 10.31
N VAL A 136 5.37 17.16 10.68
CA VAL A 136 5.92 15.81 10.89
C VAL A 136 5.80 15.46 12.37
N TRP A 137 4.69 14.81 12.72
CA TRP A 137 4.32 14.55 14.12
C TRP A 137 4.85 13.22 14.67
N ASN A 138 5.57 12.42 13.87
CA ASN A 138 6.16 11.16 14.28
C ASN A 138 7.64 11.10 13.87
N SER A 139 8.50 10.63 14.79
CA SER A 139 9.95 10.51 14.60
C SER A 139 10.41 9.13 14.11
N GLY A 140 9.50 8.34 13.54
CA GLY A 140 9.78 6.99 13.05
C GLY A 140 10.29 6.90 11.61
N ALA A 141 11.24 7.73 11.21
CA ALA A 141 11.82 7.69 9.86
C ALA A 141 12.49 6.33 9.56
N LEU A 142 12.74 6.01 8.28
CA LEU A 142 13.29 4.72 7.84
C LEU A 142 14.54 4.30 8.64
N MET A 143 15.52 5.19 8.82
CA MET A 143 16.73 4.87 9.59
C MET A 143 16.46 4.59 11.07
N THR A 144 15.45 5.23 11.64
CA THR A 144 14.98 4.94 13.00
C THR A 144 14.34 3.55 13.09
N GLN A 145 13.56 3.16 12.08
CA GLN A 145 12.98 1.82 12.00
C GLN A 145 14.05 0.73 11.83
N ILE A 146 15.09 0.99 11.03
CA ILE A 146 16.26 0.11 10.90
C ILE A 146 16.99 -0.01 12.24
N GLN A 147 17.09 1.07 13.02
CA GLN A 147 17.63 0.99 14.37
C GLN A 147 16.78 0.10 15.28
N TRP A 148 15.44 0.22 15.24
CA TRP A 148 14.57 -0.69 15.99
C TRP A 148 14.74 -2.15 15.56
N PHE A 149 14.96 -2.40 14.28
CA PHE A 149 15.29 -3.73 13.78
C PHE A 149 16.60 -4.25 14.41
N ARG A 150 17.66 -3.44 14.41
CA ARG A 150 18.95 -3.77 15.05
C ARG A 150 18.78 -4.12 16.52
N ASP A 151 18.01 -3.33 17.25
CA ASP A 151 17.75 -3.53 18.67
C ASP A 151 16.99 -4.86 18.94
N LEU A 152 16.14 -5.28 18.00
CA LEU A 152 15.37 -6.52 18.11
C LEU A 152 16.06 -7.77 17.50
N LYS A 153 17.22 -7.64 16.84
CA LYS A 153 17.93 -8.78 16.23
C LYS A 153 18.11 -9.99 17.15
N PRO A 154 18.48 -9.82 18.45
CA PRO A 154 18.61 -10.95 19.36
C PRO A 154 17.33 -11.78 19.56
N PHE A 155 16.15 -11.21 19.27
CA PHE A 155 14.86 -11.92 19.36
C PHE A 155 14.48 -12.64 18.06
N PHE A 156 15.08 -12.27 16.93
CA PHE A 156 14.87 -12.94 15.64
C PHE A 156 15.79 -14.15 15.49
N CYS A 157 17.07 -13.98 15.85
CA CYS A 157 18.07 -15.02 15.82
C CYS A 157 19.12 -14.79 16.90
N ASN A 158 19.31 -15.77 17.78
CA ASN A 158 20.28 -15.76 18.88
C ASN A 158 21.30 -16.91 18.78
N SER A 159 21.45 -17.48 17.58
CA SER A 159 22.33 -18.62 17.30
C SER A 159 23.71 -18.14 16.83
N THR A 160 24.45 -18.95 16.07
CA THR A 160 25.76 -18.54 15.53
C THR A 160 25.61 -17.43 14.48
N LYS A 161 26.70 -16.69 14.22
CA LYS A 161 26.71 -15.60 13.22
C LYS A 161 26.33 -16.12 11.83
N GLU A 162 26.79 -17.32 11.49
CA GLU A 162 26.54 -17.99 10.22
C GLU A 162 25.07 -18.39 10.09
N GLU A 163 24.48 -18.99 11.13
CA GLU A 163 23.05 -19.34 11.14
C GLU A 163 22.15 -18.11 11.05
N CYS A 164 22.50 -17.02 11.75
CA CYS A 164 21.74 -15.77 11.65
C CYS A 164 21.89 -15.12 10.27
N LYS A 165 23.08 -15.19 9.66
CA LYS A 165 23.26 -14.72 8.27
C LYS A 165 22.38 -15.50 7.31
N GLU A 166 22.32 -16.82 7.44
CA GLU A 166 21.43 -17.67 6.63
C GLU A 166 19.95 -17.37 6.89
N PHE A 167 19.57 -17.11 8.15
CA PHE A 167 18.21 -16.74 8.51
C PHE A 167 17.76 -15.46 7.80
N TYR A 168 18.57 -14.38 7.84
CA TYR A 168 18.22 -13.13 7.15
C TYR A 168 18.26 -13.26 5.63
N ALA A 169 19.19 -14.05 5.08
CA ALA A 169 19.24 -14.33 3.65
C ALA A 169 18.00 -15.08 3.14
N ASN A 170 17.34 -15.87 4.00
CA ASN A 170 16.09 -16.57 3.71
C ASN A 170 14.84 -15.83 4.25
N SER A 171 14.95 -14.52 4.47
CA SER A 171 13.84 -13.68 4.92
C SER A 171 13.49 -12.64 3.86
N LEU A 172 12.22 -12.25 3.82
CA LEU A 172 11.75 -11.16 2.95
C LEU A 172 11.78 -9.84 3.72
N PHE A 173 12.32 -8.80 3.09
CA PHE A 173 12.30 -7.43 3.61
C PHE A 173 11.39 -6.57 2.74
N VAL A 174 10.42 -5.88 3.33
CA VAL A 174 9.56 -4.91 2.65
C VAL A 174 9.92 -3.52 3.15
N VAL A 175 10.36 -2.64 2.24
CA VAL A 175 10.95 -1.33 2.57
C VAL A 175 10.07 -0.20 2.03
N GLY A 176 8.93 0.02 2.68
CA GLY A 176 8.03 1.13 2.35
C GLY A 176 6.59 0.71 2.05
N GLU A 177 5.75 1.62 1.60
CA GLU A 177 6.09 2.89 0.90
C GLU A 177 6.77 3.97 1.73
N PHE A 178 7.67 4.73 1.10
CA PHE A 178 8.30 5.94 1.64
C PHE A 178 8.31 7.04 0.57
N GLY A 179 8.11 8.30 1.01
CA GLY A 179 8.00 9.47 0.15
C GLY A 179 6.67 10.20 0.31
N GLY A 180 5.56 9.49 0.50
CA GLY A 180 4.23 10.08 0.70
C GLY A 180 4.21 11.12 1.81
N ASN A 181 4.69 10.75 3.02
CA ASN A 181 4.76 11.68 4.15
C ASN A 181 5.82 12.77 3.97
N ASP A 182 6.95 12.45 3.33
CA ASP A 182 8.02 13.42 3.04
C ASP A 182 7.51 14.57 2.15
N TYR A 183 6.66 14.25 1.18
CA TYR A 183 6.04 15.25 0.30
C TYR A 183 4.80 15.90 0.92
N ASN A 184 4.07 15.18 1.78
CA ASN A 184 2.96 15.76 2.52
C ASN A 184 3.39 16.87 3.48
N ALA A 185 4.59 16.80 4.03
CA ALA A 185 5.11 17.84 4.92
C ALA A 185 5.08 19.25 4.27
N PRO A 186 5.73 19.51 3.11
CA PRO A 186 5.61 20.79 2.43
C PRO A 186 4.23 21.04 1.79
N LEU A 187 3.53 20.00 1.31
CA LEU A 187 2.23 20.17 0.67
C LEU A 187 1.14 20.62 1.65
N PHE A 188 1.05 19.98 2.81
CA PHE A 188 0.08 20.35 3.85
C PHE A 188 0.48 21.62 4.61
N ALA A 189 1.76 22.01 4.55
CA ALA A 189 2.20 23.35 4.96
C ALA A 189 1.88 24.46 3.94
N GLY A 190 1.22 24.13 2.82
CA GLY A 190 0.83 25.10 1.79
C GLY A 190 1.98 25.58 0.89
N LYS A 191 3.14 24.91 0.90
CA LYS A 191 4.30 25.31 0.06
C LYS A 191 4.17 24.88 -1.41
N GLY A 192 3.26 23.94 -1.70
CA GLY A 192 2.92 23.50 -3.06
C GLY A 192 3.92 22.54 -3.73
N LEU A 193 3.60 22.10 -4.95
CA LEU A 193 4.36 21.06 -5.67
C LEU A 193 5.80 21.46 -6.00
N THR A 194 6.05 22.73 -6.32
CA THR A 194 7.41 23.23 -6.62
C THR A 194 8.35 22.99 -5.45
N GLU A 195 7.88 23.16 -4.22
CA GLU A 195 8.68 22.86 -3.03
C GLU A 195 8.82 21.36 -2.81
N ALA A 196 7.73 20.59 -2.97
CA ALA A 196 7.77 19.13 -2.83
C ALA A 196 8.78 18.48 -3.80
N TYR A 197 8.93 19.00 -5.02
CA TYR A 197 9.95 18.52 -5.98
C TYR A 197 11.38 18.68 -5.47
N LYS A 198 11.68 19.67 -4.62
CA LYS A 198 13.02 19.87 -4.06
C LYS A 198 13.42 18.77 -3.06
N PHE A 199 12.44 18.11 -2.45
CA PHE A 199 12.66 17.03 -1.49
C PHE A 199 12.96 15.72 -2.22
N MET A 200 12.54 15.58 -3.48
CA MET A 200 12.58 14.31 -4.21
C MET A 200 13.98 13.68 -4.31
N PRO A 201 15.06 14.41 -4.64
CA PRO A 201 16.40 13.82 -4.67
C PRO A 201 16.81 13.22 -3.32
N ASP A 202 16.56 13.96 -2.23
CA ASP A 202 16.92 13.53 -0.88
C ASP A 202 16.09 12.33 -0.43
N VAL A 203 14.78 12.33 -0.73
CA VAL A 203 13.89 11.19 -0.43
C VAL A 203 14.34 9.92 -1.17
N ILE A 204 14.64 10.02 -2.47
CA ILE A 204 15.11 8.87 -3.25
C ILE A 204 16.46 8.37 -2.72
N GLN A 205 17.34 9.27 -2.30
CA GLN A 205 18.61 8.91 -1.66
C GLN A 205 18.37 8.20 -0.32
N GLY A 206 17.53 8.75 0.57
CA GLY A 206 17.22 8.14 1.87
C GLY A 206 16.61 6.74 1.75
N ILE A 207 15.75 6.50 0.76
CA ILE A 207 15.24 5.14 0.46
C ILE A 207 16.39 4.23 0.01
N SER A 208 17.27 4.72 -0.87
CA SER A 208 18.42 3.94 -1.36
C SER A 208 19.38 3.59 -0.23
N ASP A 209 19.67 4.54 0.66
CA ASP A 209 20.53 4.35 1.82
C ASP A 209 19.93 3.32 2.78
N GLY A 210 18.63 3.41 3.07
CA GLY A 210 17.96 2.41 3.91
C GLY A 210 17.96 1.00 3.30
N VAL A 211 17.85 0.88 1.98
CA VAL A 211 18.02 -0.40 1.27
C VAL A 211 19.45 -0.93 1.42
N GLU A 212 20.48 -0.10 1.20
CA GLU A 212 21.88 -0.50 1.37
C GLU A 212 22.20 -0.92 2.83
N GLU A 213 21.62 -0.23 3.82
CA GLU A 213 21.74 -0.57 5.24
C GLU A 213 21.09 -1.92 5.57
N LEU A 214 19.89 -2.20 5.06
CA LEU A 214 19.24 -3.51 5.25
C LEU A 214 20.01 -4.65 4.57
N ILE A 215 20.62 -4.39 3.40
CA ILE A 215 21.53 -5.34 2.77
C ILE A 215 22.75 -5.60 3.66
N ALA A 216 23.32 -4.56 4.27
CA ALA A 216 24.42 -4.71 5.23
C ALA A 216 24.00 -5.52 6.48
N GLU A 217 22.72 -5.47 6.85
CA GLU A 217 22.15 -6.30 7.92
C GLU A 217 21.86 -7.75 7.53
N GLY A 218 22.01 -8.11 6.25
CA GLY A 218 21.90 -9.47 5.73
C GLY A 218 20.67 -9.73 4.85
N ALA A 219 19.93 -8.69 4.45
CA ALA A 219 18.81 -8.82 3.53
C ALA A 219 19.28 -9.27 2.13
N VAL A 220 18.63 -10.29 1.58
CA VAL A 220 18.89 -10.80 0.23
C VAL A 220 17.69 -10.59 -0.69
N ASP A 221 16.46 -10.70 -0.18
CA ASP A 221 15.25 -10.39 -0.94
C ASP A 221 14.56 -9.15 -0.35
N LEU A 222 14.48 -8.08 -1.14
CA LEU A 222 13.87 -6.81 -0.75
C LEU A 222 12.80 -6.39 -1.76
N ILE A 223 11.62 -6.01 -1.26
CA ILE A 223 10.59 -5.31 -2.03
C ILE A 223 10.62 -3.84 -1.62
N VAL A 224 10.85 -2.96 -2.59
CA VAL A 224 10.91 -1.50 -2.41
C VAL A 224 9.79 -0.88 -3.24
N PRO A 225 8.63 -0.58 -2.63
CA PRO A 225 7.51 -0.05 -3.37
C PRO A 225 7.59 1.46 -3.59
N GLY A 226 7.01 1.92 -4.70
CA GLY A 226 6.86 3.34 -4.99
C GLY A 226 5.58 3.97 -4.41
N VAL A 227 5.39 5.27 -4.63
CA VAL A 227 4.23 6.03 -4.12
C VAL A 227 2.97 5.83 -4.97
N MET A 228 1.80 5.96 -4.33
CA MET A 228 0.47 5.95 -4.97
C MET A 228 0.21 7.23 -5.81
N PRO A 229 -0.79 7.23 -6.74
CA PRO A 229 -1.19 8.43 -7.48
C PRO A 229 -1.93 9.42 -6.55
N THR A 230 -1.17 10.24 -5.83
CA THR A 230 -1.67 11.13 -4.76
C THR A 230 -2.81 12.03 -5.24
N GLY A 231 -2.75 12.54 -6.47
CA GLY A 231 -3.80 13.39 -7.06
C GLY A 231 -5.18 12.72 -7.20
N CYS A 232 -5.27 11.41 -6.98
CA CYS A 232 -6.53 10.67 -6.98
C CYS A 232 -7.16 10.54 -5.59
N PHE A 233 -6.45 10.85 -4.51
CA PHE A 233 -6.97 10.59 -3.17
C PHE A 233 -7.92 11.70 -2.70
N PRO A 234 -9.06 11.35 -2.07
CA PRO A 234 -10.02 12.31 -1.53
C PRO A 234 -9.41 13.41 -0.67
N VAL A 235 -8.34 13.15 0.09
CA VAL A 235 -7.64 14.19 0.86
C VAL A 235 -7.16 15.36 -0.01
N TYR A 236 -6.52 15.08 -1.15
CA TYR A 236 -6.03 16.13 -2.06
C TYR A 236 -7.17 16.75 -2.87
N LEU A 237 -8.13 15.93 -3.32
CA LEU A 237 -9.29 16.41 -4.07
C LEU A 237 -10.17 17.35 -3.22
N ASN A 238 -10.25 17.08 -1.92
CA ASN A 238 -10.94 17.94 -0.97
C ASN A 238 -10.14 19.21 -0.64
N MET A 239 -8.83 19.11 -0.48
CA MET A 239 -7.96 20.24 -0.10
C MET A 239 -7.72 21.23 -1.25
N LEU A 240 -7.67 20.76 -2.50
CA LEU A 240 -7.23 21.56 -3.64
C LEU A 240 -8.38 21.96 -4.54
N ASP A 241 -8.33 23.20 -5.04
CA ASP A 241 -9.21 23.73 -6.07
C ASP A 241 -8.39 24.01 -7.33
N MET A 242 -8.49 23.11 -8.31
CA MET A 242 -7.76 23.22 -9.56
C MET A 242 -8.69 23.65 -10.71
N PRO A 243 -8.17 24.24 -11.79
CA PRO A 243 -8.95 24.44 -13.01
C PRO A 243 -9.47 23.11 -13.57
N ALA A 244 -10.65 23.09 -14.21
CA ALA A 244 -11.27 21.87 -14.71
C ALA A 244 -10.36 21.02 -15.63
N HIS A 245 -9.48 21.66 -16.40
CA HIS A 245 -8.54 20.96 -17.30
C HIS A 245 -7.41 20.21 -16.57
N GLU A 246 -7.19 20.49 -15.29
CA GLU A 246 -6.22 19.76 -14.46
C GLU A 246 -6.78 18.44 -13.94
N TYR A 247 -8.09 18.19 -14.06
CA TYR A 247 -8.69 16.92 -13.70
C TYR A 247 -8.71 15.97 -14.90
N GLY A 248 -8.35 14.71 -14.68
CA GLY A 248 -8.48 13.67 -15.68
C GLY A 248 -9.95 13.41 -16.01
N ALA A 249 -10.36 13.62 -17.26
CA ALA A 249 -11.76 13.51 -17.69
C ALA A 249 -12.43 12.17 -17.34
N ARG A 250 -11.65 11.07 -17.28
CA ARG A 250 -12.14 9.74 -16.91
C ARG A 250 -11.95 9.39 -15.43
N SER A 251 -10.87 9.87 -14.82
CA SER A 251 -10.48 9.46 -13.46
C SER A 251 -10.93 10.43 -12.37
N GLY A 252 -11.21 11.69 -12.72
CA GLY A 252 -11.47 12.75 -11.74
C GLY A 252 -10.24 13.13 -10.90
N CYS A 253 -9.05 12.61 -11.19
CA CYS A 253 -7.84 12.90 -10.43
C CYS A 253 -7.12 14.16 -10.91
N ILE A 254 -6.37 14.80 -10.02
CA ILE A 254 -5.52 15.95 -10.35
C ILE A 254 -4.25 15.47 -11.07
N ARG A 255 -4.09 15.87 -12.33
CA ARG A 255 -3.02 15.43 -13.24
C ARG A 255 -1.64 15.74 -12.70
N GLN A 256 -1.36 16.99 -12.34
CA GLN A 256 -0.02 17.40 -11.91
C GLN A 256 0.48 16.66 -10.64
N TYR A 257 -0.41 16.30 -9.71
CA TYR A 257 -0.04 15.50 -8.51
C TYR A 257 0.22 14.04 -8.86
N ASN A 258 -0.58 13.47 -9.79
CA ASN A 258 -0.31 12.14 -10.33
C ASN A 258 0.99 12.08 -11.13
N THR A 259 1.33 13.15 -11.87
CA THR A 259 2.62 13.28 -12.55
C THR A 259 3.75 13.34 -11.52
N PHE A 260 3.60 14.11 -10.45
CA PHE A 260 4.59 14.18 -9.37
C PHE A 260 4.89 12.79 -8.76
N SER A 261 3.85 12.04 -8.39
CA SER A 261 3.99 10.66 -7.92
C SER A 261 4.65 9.74 -8.96
N TRP A 262 4.30 9.88 -10.24
CA TRP A 262 4.91 9.10 -11.33
C TRP A 262 6.40 9.43 -11.51
N VAL A 263 6.78 10.71 -11.39
CA VAL A 263 8.19 11.15 -11.48
C VAL A 263 9.00 10.57 -10.33
N HIS A 264 8.49 10.60 -9.08
CA HIS A 264 9.13 9.89 -7.96
C HIS A 264 9.36 8.43 -8.31
N ASN A 265 8.33 7.72 -8.77
CA ASN A 265 8.42 6.29 -9.09
C ASN A 265 9.44 6.00 -10.19
N ALA A 266 9.56 6.87 -11.20
CA ALA A 266 10.57 6.76 -12.24
C ALA A 266 11.99 6.95 -11.67
N HIS A 267 12.20 7.92 -10.78
CA HIS A 267 13.48 8.14 -10.11
C HIS A 267 13.86 6.99 -9.17
N LEU A 268 12.89 6.46 -8.42
CA LEU A 268 13.09 5.31 -7.53
C LEU A 268 13.53 4.09 -8.33
N LYS A 269 12.80 3.71 -9.39
CA LYS A 269 13.18 2.59 -10.26
C LYS A 269 14.61 2.74 -10.80
N LYS A 270 14.97 3.94 -11.27
CA LYS A 270 16.33 4.22 -11.74
C LYS A 270 17.38 4.11 -10.63
N ALA A 271 17.05 4.46 -9.39
CA ALA A 271 17.95 4.28 -8.25
C ALA A 271 18.14 2.78 -7.94
N LEU A 272 17.06 1.99 -7.91
CA LEU A 272 17.11 0.54 -7.71
C LEU A 272 17.88 -0.17 -8.83
N GLU A 273 17.70 0.24 -10.09
CA GLU A 273 18.50 -0.24 -11.23
C GLU A 273 20.00 -0.01 -11.06
N LYS A 274 20.41 1.06 -10.38
CA LYS A 274 21.83 1.32 -10.05
C LYS A 274 22.32 0.51 -8.86
N LEU A 275 21.45 0.17 -7.91
CA LEU A 275 21.81 -0.64 -6.75
C LEU A 275 22.01 -2.12 -7.12
N ARG A 276 21.17 -2.68 -7.99
CA ARG A 276 21.23 -4.09 -8.42
C ARG A 276 22.64 -4.55 -8.85
N PRO A 277 23.39 -3.85 -9.72
CA PRO A 277 24.75 -4.28 -10.10
C PRO A 277 25.78 -4.11 -8.96
N LYS A 278 25.54 -3.28 -7.95
CA LYS A 278 26.41 -3.21 -6.76
C LYS A 278 26.27 -4.45 -5.86
N TYR A 279 25.08 -5.06 -5.86
CA TYR A 279 24.73 -6.19 -5.00
C TYR A 279 24.22 -7.37 -5.82
N PRO A 280 25.09 -8.05 -6.60
CA PRO A 280 24.67 -9.07 -7.57
C PRO A 280 24.01 -10.31 -6.94
N ASN A 281 24.18 -10.52 -5.62
CA ASN A 281 23.58 -11.62 -4.87
C ASN A 281 22.31 -11.20 -4.12
N VAL A 282 21.78 -10.00 -4.36
CA VAL A 282 20.60 -9.45 -3.70
C VAL A 282 19.51 -9.19 -4.74
N GLN A 283 18.31 -9.72 -4.48
CA GLN A 283 17.12 -9.43 -5.26
C GLN A 283 16.45 -8.14 -4.73
N ILE A 284 16.58 -7.05 -5.48
CA ILE A 284 15.92 -5.76 -5.18
C ILE A 284 14.75 -5.58 -6.14
N ILE A 285 13.53 -5.76 -5.65
CA ILE A 285 12.28 -5.81 -6.43
C ILE A 285 11.53 -4.48 -6.25
N TYR A 286 11.08 -3.87 -7.34
CA TYR A 286 10.18 -2.72 -7.28
C TYR A 286 8.73 -3.19 -7.16
N GLY A 287 8.02 -2.73 -6.14
CA GLY A 287 6.58 -2.93 -5.95
C GLY A 287 5.75 -1.76 -6.46
N ASP A 288 4.88 -1.98 -7.43
CA ASP A 288 4.06 -0.93 -8.02
C ASP A 288 2.75 -0.75 -7.26
N TYR A 289 2.64 0.35 -6.51
CA TYR A 289 1.38 0.84 -5.95
C TYR A 289 0.59 1.71 -6.94
N TYR A 290 1.28 2.36 -7.88
CA TYR A 290 0.70 3.41 -8.70
C TYR A 290 -0.27 2.88 -9.74
N THR A 291 0.21 1.92 -10.54
CA THR A 291 -0.55 1.32 -11.63
C THR A 291 -1.85 0.66 -11.16
N PRO A 292 -1.86 -0.22 -10.14
CA PRO A 292 -3.10 -0.83 -9.66
C PRO A 292 -4.11 0.22 -9.19
N VAL A 293 -3.69 1.23 -8.42
CA VAL A 293 -4.61 2.27 -7.95
C VAL A 293 -5.21 3.04 -9.13
N VAL A 294 -4.42 3.42 -10.14
CA VAL A 294 -4.94 4.00 -11.39
C VAL A 294 -5.96 3.06 -12.07
N GLN A 295 -5.70 1.76 -12.11
CA GLN A 295 -6.61 0.78 -12.69
C GLN A 295 -7.91 0.62 -11.89
N PHE A 296 -7.88 0.73 -10.56
CA PHE A 296 -9.09 0.70 -9.72
C PHE A 296 -10.07 1.81 -10.08
N MET A 297 -9.60 2.94 -10.61
CA MET A 297 -10.46 4.04 -11.07
C MET A 297 -10.86 3.93 -12.54
N LEU A 298 -9.95 3.48 -13.40
CA LEU A 298 -10.19 3.45 -14.85
C LEU A 298 -10.91 2.19 -15.34
N GLN A 299 -10.79 1.09 -14.58
CA GLN A 299 -11.35 -0.23 -14.86
C GLN A 299 -11.89 -0.89 -13.56
N PRO A 300 -12.71 -0.18 -12.77
CA PRO A 300 -13.13 -0.61 -11.43
C PRO A 300 -13.85 -1.97 -11.43
N GLU A 301 -14.59 -2.27 -12.50
CA GLU A 301 -15.38 -3.49 -12.59
C GLU A 301 -14.51 -4.76 -12.60
N LYS A 302 -13.25 -4.65 -13.08
CA LYS A 302 -12.27 -5.77 -13.04
C LYS A 302 -11.82 -6.16 -11.64
N PHE A 303 -12.07 -5.30 -10.66
CA PHE A 303 -11.64 -5.45 -9.28
C PHE A 303 -12.84 -5.53 -8.32
N GLY A 304 -14.07 -5.62 -8.83
CA GLY A 304 -15.28 -5.62 -8.01
C GLY A 304 -15.62 -4.26 -7.40
N PHE A 305 -14.97 -3.17 -7.86
CA PHE A 305 -15.21 -1.82 -7.35
C PHE A 305 -16.31 -1.10 -8.13
N TYR A 306 -16.94 -0.13 -7.46
CA TYR A 306 -17.89 0.75 -8.13
C TYR A 306 -17.22 1.71 -9.11
N LYS A 307 -17.89 1.93 -10.24
CA LYS A 307 -17.55 3.00 -11.17
C LYS A 307 -18.06 4.34 -10.67
N GLN A 308 -17.18 5.08 -10.00
CA GLN A 308 -17.48 6.39 -9.42
C GLN A 308 -16.24 7.29 -9.43
N LEU A 309 -16.46 8.59 -9.21
CA LEU A 309 -15.37 9.50 -8.85
C LEU A 309 -14.67 8.99 -7.57
N PRO A 310 -13.39 9.33 -7.35
CA PRO A 310 -12.70 8.98 -6.12
C PRO A 310 -13.53 9.31 -4.89
N ARG A 311 -13.76 8.33 -4.02
CA ARG A 311 -14.65 8.47 -2.86
C ARG A 311 -14.16 7.56 -1.75
N ALA A 312 -14.02 8.10 -0.54
CA ALA A 312 -13.74 7.30 0.64
C ALA A 312 -14.95 6.46 1.02
N CYS A 313 -14.76 5.18 1.30
CA CYS A 313 -15.80 4.33 1.88
C CYS A 313 -16.21 4.85 3.27
N CYS A 314 -15.25 5.25 4.09
CA CYS A 314 -15.45 5.75 5.44
C CYS A 314 -15.02 7.21 5.59
N GLY A 315 -15.93 8.06 6.04
CA GLY A 315 -15.66 9.47 6.24
C GLY A 315 -16.94 10.27 6.41
N ALA A 316 -16.81 11.58 6.25
CA ALA A 316 -17.93 12.50 6.29
C ALA A 316 -17.89 13.40 5.05
N PRO A 317 -19.05 13.93 4.59
CA PRO A 317 -19.06 14.88 3.49
C PRO A 317 -18.22 16.13 3.83
N GLY A 318 -17.48 16.60 2.82
CA GLY A 318 -16.77 17.89 2.88
C GLY A 318 -17.72 19.06 2.64
N SER A 319 -17.27 20.09 1.93
CA SER A 319 -18.15 21.18 1.48
C SER A 319 -19.22 20.66 0.51
N VAL A 320 -20.28 21.44 0.25
CA VAL A 320 -21.34 21.05 -0.70
C VAL A 320 -20.77 20.67 -2.08
N ALA A 321 -19.77 21.41 -2.57
CA ALA A 321 -19.11 21.13 -3.85
C ALA A 321 -18.23 19.87 -3.83
N LYS A 322 -17.80 19.41 -2.64
CA LYS A 322 -16.84 18.32 -2.45
C LYS A 322 -17.42 17.11 -1.70
N ALA A 323 -18.72 17.12 -1.41
CA ALA A 323 -19.42 16.05 -0.69
C ALA A 323 -19.30 14.67 -1.37
N ALA A 324 -19.09 14.65 -2.69
CA ALA A 324 -18.88 13.43 -3.46
C ALA A 324 -17.65 12.63 -3.00
N TYR A 325 -16.60 13.29 -2.49
CA TYR A 325 -15.36 12.65 -2.06
C TYR A 325 -15.49 11.92 -0.71
N ASN A 326 -16.54 12.20 0.06
CA ASN A 326 -16.76 11.67 1.42
C ASN A 326 -15.57 11.86 2.37
N PHE A 327 -14.90 13.01 2.27
CA PHE A 327 -13.73 13.31 3.06
C PHE A 327 -13.88 14.65 3.80
N ASN A 328 -13.60 14.64 5.10
CA ASN A 328 -13.61 15.82 5.96
C ASN A 328 -12.50 15.70 7.03
N VAL A 329 -11.61 16.68 7.08
CA VAL A 329 -10.46 16.68 8.01
C VAL A 329 -10.85 16.87 9.47
N THR A 330 -12.05 17.38 9.76
CA THR A 330 -12.56 17.57 11.13
C THR A 330 -13.56 16.50 11.57
N ALA A 331 -13.86 15.54 10.68
CA ALA A 331 -14.75 14.41 10.94
C ALA A 331 -14.25 13.21 10.12
N LYS A 332 -13.07 12.70 10.51
CA LYS A 332 -12.39 11.59 9.84
C LYS A 332 -13.11 10.27 10.12
N CYS A 333 -12.80 9.23 9.34
CA CYS A 333 -13.28 7.88 9.64
C CYS A 333 -13.00 7.52 11.12
N GLY A 334 -13.99 6.99 11.82
CA GLY A 334 -13.89 6.65 13.25
C GLY A 334 -14.08 7.83 14.22
N GLU A 335 -14.35 9.03 13.73
CA GLU A 335 -14.73 10.20 14.52
C GLU A 335 -16.25 10.50 14.44
N PRO A 336 -16.82 11.24 15.40
CA PRO A 336 -18.22 11.64 15.35
C PRO A 336 -18.58 12.36 14.04
N GLY A 337 -19.69 11.96 13.42
CA GLY A 337 -20.16 12.50 12.14
C GLY A 337 -19.65 11.77 10.89
N ALA A 338 -18.66 10.89 11.04
CA ALA A 338 -18.24 10.00 9.96
C ALA A 338 -19.03 8.69 9.95
N THR A 339 -19.21 8.13 8.75
CA THR A 339 -19.87 6.83 8.54
C THR A 339 -19.08 6.01 7.52
N ALA A 340 -19.06 4.69 7.70
CA ALA A 340 -18.54 3.75 6.71
C ALA A 340 -19.63 3.34 5.72
N CYS A 341 -19.20 3.05 4.49
CA CYS A 341 -20.05 2.43 3.48
C CYS A 341 -20.46 1.01 3.93
N ALA A 342 -21.59 0.52 3.41
CA ALA A 342 -22.16 -0.76 3.82
C ALA A 342 -21.28 -1.97 3.45
N ASP A 343 -20.58 -1.89 2.33
CA ASP A 343 -19.69 -2.94 1.84
C ASP A 343 -18.34 -2.36 1.39
N PRO A 344 -17.30 -2.42 2.24
CA PRO A 344 -15.96 -1.96 1.91
C PRO A 344 -15.32 -2.66 0.70
N THR A 345 -15.76 -3.87 0.35
CA THR A 345 -15.17 -4.64 -0.77
C THR A 345 -15.46 -4.02 -2.14
N THR A 346 -16.47 -3.13 -2.21
CA THR A 346 -16.88 -2.41 -3.43
C THR A 346 -16.15 -1.08 -3.63
N HIS A 347 -15.26 -0.70 -2.71
CA HIS A 347 -14.51 0.56 -2.74
C HIS A 347 -13.01 0.30 -2.69
N TRP A 348 -12.21 1.12 -3.37
CA TRP A 348 -10.75 1.03 -3.30
C TRP A 348 -10.15 1.91 -2.21
N SER A 349 -10.77 3.06 -1.90
CA SER A 349 -10.32 4.00 -0.87
C SER A 349 -11.10 3.79 0.42
N TRP A 350 -10.38 3.54 1.51
CA TRP A 350 -11.00 3.34 2.82
C TRP A 350 -11.41 4.68 3.44
N ASP A 351 -10.45 5.50 3.85
CA ASP A 351 -10.70 6.75 4.58
C ASP A 351 -10.35 8.02 3.79
N GLY A 352 -10.05 7.87 2.50
CA GLY A 352 -9.63 8.96 1.61
C GLY A 352 -8.14 9.26 1.61
N ILE A 353 -7.36 8.55 2.43
CA ILE A 353 -5.89 8.56 2.46
C ILE A 353 -5.35 7.14 2.20
N HIS A 354 -6.01 6.14 2.80
CA HIS A 354 -5.60 4.75 2.75
C HIS A 354 -6.54 3.90 1.89
N LEU A 355 -6.09 2.69 1.57
CA LEU A 355 -6.83 1.73 0.76
C LEU A 355 -7.69 0.79 1.62
N THR A 356 -8.73 0.24 1.00
CA THR A 356 -9.47 -0.86 1.60
C THR A 356 -8.66 -2.16 1.61
N GLU A 357 -9.04 -3.10 2.46
CA GLU A 357 -8.47 -4.45 2.47
C GLU A 357 -8.57 -5.10 1.07
N ALA A 358 -9.71 -4.93 0.39
CA ALA A 358 -9.91 -5.48 -0.95
C ALA A 358 -8.87 -4.92 -1.95
N ALA A 359 -8.64 -3.60 -1.93
CA ALA A 359 -7.63 -2.95 -2.78
C ALA A 359 -6.21 -3.40 -2.43
N TYR A 360 -5.85 -3.49 -1.14
CA TYR A 360 -4.56 -4.03 -0.74
C TYR A 360 -4.37 -5.49 -1.16
N GLY A 361 -5.41 -6.32 -1.10
CA GLY A 361 -5.38 -7.69 -1.59
C GLY A 361 -5.15 -7.80 -3.10
N HIS A 362 -5.73 -6.90 -3.91
CA HIS A 362 -5.45 -6.84 -5.34
C HIS A 362 -4.00 -6.43 -5.64
N ILE A 363 -3.46 -5.46 -4.91
CA ILE A 363 -2.06 -5.04 -5.04
C ILE A 363 -1.13 -6.19 -4.67
N ALA A 364 -1.35 -6.81 -3.51
CA ALA A 364 -0.53 -7.93 -3.04
C ALA A 364 -0.50 -9.08 -4.04
N ARG A 365 -1.66 -9.47 -4.60
CA ARG A 365 -1.73 -10.49 -5.65
C ARG A 365 -0.93 -10.08 -6.89
N GLY A 366 -1.04 -8.83 -7.31
CA GLY A 366 -0.30 -8.36 -8.48
C GLY A 366 1.21 -8.21 -8.25
N TRP A 367 1.66 -7.98 -7.01
CA TRP A 367 3.08 -8.08 -6.66
C TRP A 367 3.54 -9.54 -6.74
N LEU A 368 2.83 -10.43 -6.06
CA LEU A 368 3.18 -11.86 -5.97
C LEU A 368 3.24 -12.53 -7.35
N TYR A 369 2.19 -12.35 -8.15
CA TYR A 369 1.97 -13.10 -9.39
C TYR A 369 2.02 -12.26 -10.67
N GLY A 370 2.38 -10.98 -10.56
CA GLY A 370 2.34 -10.02 -11.66
C GLY A 370 0.96 -9.39 -11.88
N PRO A 371 0.89 -8.22 -12.56
CA PRO A 371 2.01 -7.55 -13.23
C PRO A 371 2.61 -6.38 -12.43
N PHE A 372 2.32 -6.26 -11.14
CA PHE A 372 2.64 -5.07 -10.33
C PHE A 372 3.98 -5.18 -9.57
N ALA A 373 4.86 -6.08 -10.00
CA ALA A 373 6.26 -6.10 -9.57
C ALA A 373 7.16 -6.24 -10.81
N ASP A 374 8.34 -5.61 -10.79
CA ASP A 374 9.26 -5.63 -11.94
C ASP A 374 10.12 -6.90 -12.02
N GLN A 375 10.11 -7.72 -10.97
CA GLN A 375 10.73 -9.03 -10.92
C GLN A 375 9.75 -10.03 -10.25
N PRO A 376 9.79 -11.32 -10.63
CA PRO A 376 8.94 -12.33 -10.00
C PRO A 376 9.25 -12.49 -8.50
N ILE A 377 8.23 -12.31 -7.66
CA ILE A 377 8.31 -12.61 -6.22
C ILE A 377 8.01 -14.09 -5.99
N VAL A 378 7.02 -14.64 -6.68
CA VAL A 378 6.84 -16.09 -6.77
C VAL A 378 7.07 -16.52 -8.21
N GLN A 379 7.70 -17.69 -8.41
CA GLN A 379 7.74 -18.29 -9.72
C GLN A 379 6.34 -18.85 -10.03
N SER A 380 5.79 -18.50 -11.19
CA SER A 380 4.62 -19.21 -11.71
C SER A 380 5.02 -20.67 -11.94
N LEU A 381 4.36 -21.59 -11.23
CA LEU A 381 4.46 -23.02 -11.50
C LEU A 381 4.11 -23.35 -12.94
#